data_AF-A0A7J6U0X1-F1
#
_entry.id   AF-A0A7J6U0X1-F1
#
_cell.length_a   1.000
_cell.length_b   1.000
_cell.length_c   1.000
_cell.angle_alpha   90.00
_cell.angle_beta   90.00
_cell.angle_gamma   90.00
#
_symmetry.space_group_name_H-M   'P 1'
#
loop_
_entity.id
_entity.type
_entity.pdbx_description
1 polymer ?
#
loop_
_entity_poly.entity_id
_entity_poly.type
_entity_poly.pdbx_seq_one_letter_code
_entity_poly.pdbx_strand_id
1 'polypeptide(L)'
;QTALSLKRFIEGRVIEAHPGWVSSGQVGENIQAFSDFLPYAMCRASSSRGPMDDLCVVIVSEVGQADFYIGRQFSDSESDVILIYHSPGHYQCVLQSDGLPLRRRAVRKALER
;
A
#
# COMPACT_ATOMS: atom_id res chain seq x y z
N GLN A 1 7.42 -1.88 -15.75
CA GLN A 1 7.24 -3.29 -15.32
C GLN A 1 6.81 -3.41 -13.87
N THR A 2 7.30 -2.58 -12.95
CA THR A 2 7.07 -2.68 -11.50
C THR A 2 5.61 -2.51 -11.04
N ALA A 3 4.85 -1.56 -11.61
CA ALA A 3 3.48 -1.27 -11.20
C ALA A 3 2.48 -2.42 -11.48
N LEU A 4 2.59 -3.07 -12.64
CA LEU A 4 1.74 -4.21 -12.98
C LEU A 4 2.03 -5.43 -12.09
N SER A 5 3.31 -5.67 -11.79
CA SER A 5 3.71 -6.75 -10.86
C SER A 5 3.19 -6.50 -9.44
N LEU A 6 3.23 -5.25 -8.97
CA LEU A 6 2.71 -4.88 -7.66
C LEU A 6 1.18 -5.04 -7.60
N LYS A 7 0.46 -4.58 -8.64
CA LYS A 7 -0.98 -4.81 -8.79
C LYS A 7 -1.32 -6.30 -8.70
N ARG A 8 -0.67 -7.14 -9.51
CA ARG A 8 -0.91 -8.59 -9.53
C ARG A 8 -0.58 -9.27 -8.21
N PHE A 9 0.46 -8.80 -7.51
CA PHE A 9 0.81 -9.32 -6.19
C PHE A 9 -0.30 -9.04 -5.16
N ILE A 10 -0.79 -7.80 -5.13
CA ILE A 10 -1.88 -7.40 -4.23
C ILE A 10 -3.16 -8.17 -4.57
N GLU A 11 -3.53 -8.25 -5.84
CA GLU A 11 -4.68 -9.04 -6.31
C GLU A 11 -4.56 -10.51 -5.89
N GLY A 12 -3.37 -11.11 -6.05
CA GLY A 12 -3.12 -12.47 -5.59
C GLY A 12 -3.39 -12.67 -4.10
N ARG A 13 -2.97 -11.71 -3.25
CA ARG A 13 -3.22 -11.75 -1.81
C ARG A 13 -4.68 -11.57 -1.43
N VAL A 14 -5.43 -10.76 -2.18
CA VAL A 14 -6.88 -10.64 -1.98
C VAL A 14 -7.58 -11.94 -2.38
N ILE A 15 -7.17 -12.57 -3.48
CA ILE A 15 -7.73 -13.85 -3.94
C ILE A 15 -7.44 -14.96 -2.93
N GLU A 16 -6.23 -14.99 -2.34
CA GLU A 16 -5.90 -15.92 -1.25
C GLU A 16 -6.83 -15.73 -0.04
N ALA A 17 -7.11 -14.48 0.34
CA ALA A 17 -7.99 -14.17 1.47
C ALA A 17 -9.49 -14.39 1.15
N HIS A 18 -9.90 -14.16 -0.10
CA HIS A 18 -11.28 -14.21 -0.57
C HIS A 18 -11.41 -14.88 -1.94
N PRO A 19 -11.31 -16.22 -2.05
CA PRO A 19 -11.32 -16.93 -3.32
C PRO A 19 -12.58 -16.70 -4.17
N GLY A 20 -13.72 -16.41 -3.54
CA GLY A 20 -14.99 -16.16 -4.22
C GLY A 20 -15.12 -14.78 -4.88
N TRP A 21 -14.23 -13.83 -4.58
CA TRP A 21 -14.32 -12.45 -5.07
C TRP A 21 -13.95 -12.27 -6.54
N VAL A 22 -13.22 -13.25 -7.10
CA VAL A 22 -12.97 -13.33 -8.55
C VAL A 22 -14.28 -13.58 -9.29
N SER A 23 -15.07 -14.56 -8.80
CA SER A 23 -16.32 -14.98 -9.44
C SER A 23 -17.43 -13.93 -9.30
N SER A 24 -17.39 -13.09 -8.27
CA SER A 24 -18.34 -11.97 -8.07
C SER A 24 -17.90 -10.67 -8.76
N GLY A 25 -16.75 -10.66 -9.43
CA GLY A 25 -16.24 -9.48 -10.14
C GLY A 25 -15.76 -8.35 -9.22
N GLN A 26 -15.46 -8.64 -7.95
CA GLN A 26 -14.97 -7.65 -6.98
C GLN A 26 -13.44 -7.46 -7.06
N VAL A 27 -12.73 -8.41 -7.66
CA VAL A 27 -11.28 -8.36 -7.91
C VAL A 27 -11.02 -8.77 -9.36
N GLY A 28 -10.15 -8.06 -10.07
CA GLY A 28 -9.79 -8.39 -11.46
C GLY A 28 -9.22 -7.20 -12.23
N GLU A 29 -8.89 -7.42 -13.51
CA GLU A 29 -8.15 -6.44 -14.33
C GLU A 29 -8.81 -5.04 -14.39
N ASN A 30 -10.13 -4.97 -14.32
CA ASN A 30 -10.92 -3.75 -14.46
C ASN A 30 -11.19 -3.01 -13.14
N ILE A 31 -10.74 -3.53 -11.99
CA ILE A 31 -10.96 -2.90 -10.69
C ILE A 31 -9.80 -1.92 -10.39
N GLN A 32 -10.13 -0.65 -10.12
CA GLN A 32 -9.17 0.42 -9.80
C GLN A 32 -8.88 0.57 -8.29
N ALA A 33 -9.45 -0.28 -7.43
CA ALA A 33 -9.38 -0.18 -5.97
C ALA A 33 -8.06 -0.71 -5.36
N PHE A 34 -6.91 -0.23 -5.86
CA PHE A 34 -5.57 -0.68 -5.46
C PHE A 34 -5.29 -0.54 -3.95
N SER A 35 -5.81 0.53 -3.34
CA SER A 35 -5.67 0.88 -1.92
C SER A 35 -6.51 0.03 -0.98
N ASP A 36 -7.76 -0.25 -1.33
CA ASP A 36 -8.69 -1.05 -0.52
C ASP A 36 -8.17 -2.48 -0.31
N PHE A 37 -7.25 -2.90 -1.17
CA PHE A 37 -6.60 -4.20 -1.14
C PHE A 37 -5.23 -4.23 -0.46
N LEU A 38 -4.65 -3.07 -0.15
CA LEU A 38 -3.39 -2.96 0.60
C LEU A 38 -3.42 -3.68 1.96
N PRO A 39 -4.53 -3.68 2.74
CA PRO A 39 -4.58 -4.44 3.98
C PRO A 39 -4.24 -5.92 3.77
N TYR A 40 -4.70 -6.55 2.69
CA TYR A 40 -4.48 -7.97 2.41
C TYR A 40 -3.03 -8.27 2.02
N ALA A 41 -2.39 -7.34 1.32
CA ALA A 41 -1.02 -7.52 0.86
C ALA A 41 0.02 -7.17 1.93
N MET A 42 -0.29 -6.22 2.81
CA MET A 42 0.59 -5.75 3.88
C MET A 42 0.31 -6.37 5.26
N CYS A 43 -0.70 -7.24 5.39
CA CYS A 43 -1.02 -7.88 6.67
C CYS A 43 0.15 -8.74 7.17
N ARG A 44 0.62 -8.47 8.39
CA ARG A 44 1.70 -9.20 9.08
C ARG A 44 1.40 -10.69 9.29
N ALA A 45 0.21 -11.18 8.96
CA ALA A 45 -0.18 -12.59 9.07
C ALA A 45 0.20 -13.47 7.86
N SER A 46 0.53 -12.90 6.69
CA SER A 46 0.77 -13.72 5.47
C SER A 46 2.14 -14.39 5.46
N SER A 47 2.22 -15.72 5.53
CA SER A 47 3.46 -16.49 5.69
C SER A 47 4.47 -16.37 4.55
N SER A 48 4.09 -15.86 3.37
CA SER A 48 5.01 -15.71 2.23
C SER A 48 5.69 -14.33 2.19
N ARG A 49 7.00 -14.33 1.93
CA ARG A 49 7.79 -13.10 1.78
C ARG A 49 7.38 -12.38 0.50
N GLY A 50 7.04 -11.10 0.60
CA GLY A 50 6.50 -10.32 -0.52
C GLY A 50 7.31 -9.05 -0.80
N PRO A 51 7.18 -8.47 -2.01
CA PRO A 51 7.80 -7.18 -2.35
C PRO A 51 7.31 -6.00 -1.50
N MET A 52 6.31 -6.22 -0.64
CA MET A 52 5.71 -5.22 0.24
C MET A 52 6.16 -5.35 1.71
N ASP A 53 6.97 -6.36 2.05
CA ASP A 53 7.39 -6.61 3.43
C ASP A 53 8.29 -5.51 3.99
N ASP A 54 9.09 -4.86 3.12
CA ASP A 54 10.03 -3.80 3.48
C ASP A 54 9.46 -2.40 3.20
N LEU A 55 8.15 -2.28 2.96
CA LEU A 55 7.49 -1.01 2.61
C LEU A 55 6.59 -0.50 3.73
N CYS A 56 6.48 0.82 3.83
CA CYS A 56 5.37 1.48 4.53
C CYS A 56 4.55 2.27 3.50
N VAL A 57 3.25 2.01 3.43
CA VAL A 57 2.32 2.81 2.63
C VAL A 57 1.51 3.68 3.57
N VAL A 58 1.53 4.98 3.29
CA VAL A 58 0.74 5.98 4.00
C VAL A 58 -0.29 6.55 3.05
N ILE A 59 -1.57 6.38 3.37
CA ILE A 59 -2.67 6.94 2.60
C ILE A 59 -3.18 8.16 3.33
N VAL A 60 -3.10 9.32 2.72
CA VAL A 60 -3.60 10.59 3.27
C VAL A 60 -4.84 11.00 2.50
N SER A 61 -5.95 11.19 3.19
CA SER A 61 -7.19 11.66 2.59
C SER A 61 -7.21 13.19 2.44
N GLU A 62 -8.10 13.69 1.59
CA GLU A 62 -8.35 15.13 1.45
C GLU A 62 -8.74 15.83 2.75
N VAL A 63 -9.37 15.11 3.68
CA VAL A 63 -9.77 15.62 5.01
C VAL A 63 -8.63 15.55 6.04
N GLY A 64 -7.43 15.10 5.64
CA GLY A 64 -6.25 15.04 6.49
C GLY A 64 -6.19 13.81 7.42
N GLN A 65 -7.02 12.80 7.19
CA GLN A 65 -6.86 11.49 7.86
C GLN A 65 -5.74 10.71 7.19
N ALA A 66 -4.98 9.95 7.97
CA ALA A 66 -3.87 9.14 7.47
C ALA A 66 -4.00 7.69 7.95
N ASP A 67 -4.00 6.76 6.99
CA ASP A 67 -3.95 5.32 7.24
C ASP A 67 -2.55 4.79 6.95
N PHE A 68 -2.04 3.95 7.86
CA PHE A 68 -0.69 3.40 7.80
C PHE A 68 -0.75 1.90 7.57
N TYR A 69 -0.07 1.45 6.52
CA TYR A 69 0.12 0.04 6.21
C TYR A 69 1.61 -0.26 6.26
N ILE A 70 2.03 -1.00 7.27
CA ILE A 70 3.44 -1.27 7.56
C ILE A 70 3.74 -2.73 7.24
N GLY A 71 4.67 -2.94 6.31
CA GLY A 71 5.19 -4.26 5.96
C GLY A 71 5.87 -4.95 7.15
N ARG A 72 5.94 -6.29 7.10
CA ARG A 72 6.42 -7.10 8.23
C ARG A 72 7.86 -6.78 8.63
N GLN A 73 8.72 -6.53 7.65
CA GLN A 73 10.16 -6.30 7.80
C GLN A 73 10.51 -4.81 7.73
N PHE A 74 9.50 -3.93 7.78
CA PHE A 74 9.71 -2.49 7.77
C PHE A 74 10.68 -2.06 8.88
N SER A 75 11.74 -1.39 8.47
CA SER A 75 12.74 -0.76 9.32
C SER A 75 12.81 0.72 9.00
N ASP A 76 12.64 1.58 10.01
CA ASP A 76 12.70 3.04 9.86
C ASP A 76 14.03 3.57 9.26
N SER A 77 15.07 2.72 9.24
CA SER A 77 16.40 3.06 8.73
C SER A 77 16.67 2.61 7.29
N GLU A 78 15.94 1.64 6.76
CA GLU A 78 16.30 0.99 5.48
C GLU A 78 15.10 0.86 4.53
N SER A 79 13.87 0.97 5.04
CA SER A 79 12.66 0.73 4.28
C SER A 79 12.14 1.96 3.56
N ASP A 80 11.53 1.72 2.40
CA ASP A 80 10.91 2.77 1.58
C ASP A 80 9.51 3.11 2.10
N VAL A 81 9.15 4.39 1.95
CA VAL A 81 7.81 4.89 2.28
C VAL A 81 7.15 5.41 1.03
N ILE A 82 5.95 4.89 0.76
CA ILE A 82 5.09 5.33 -0.34
C ILE A 82 3.97 6.18 0.25
N LEU A 83 3.84 7.41 -0.23
CA LEU A 83 2.74 8.27 0.12
C LEU A 83 1.70 8.27 -1.00
N ILE A 84 0.45 8.03 -0.63
CA ILE A 84 -0.70 8.03 -1.54
C ILE A 84 -1.66 9.09 -1.04
N TYR A 85 -2.05 10.00 -1.92
CA TYR A 85 -3.14 10.94 -1.68
C TYR A 85 -4.46 10.33 -2.16
N HIS A 86 -5.47 10.33 -1.30
CA HIS A 86 -6.81 9.84 -1.60
C HIS A 86 -7.80 11.01 -1.67
N SER A 87 -8.44 11.14 -2.83
CA SER A 87 -9.63 11.95 -3.07
C SER A 87 -10.79 11.03 -3.48
N PRO A 88 -12.06 11.46 -3.40
CA PRO A 88 -13.20 10.60 -3.68
C PRO A 88 -13.09 9.89 -5.03
N GLY A 89 -12.94 8.56 -4.99
CA GLY A 89 -12.81 7.71 -6.18
C GLY A 89 -11.45 7.75 -6.88
N HIS A 90 -10.42 8.37 -6.30
CA HIS A 90 -9.11 8.50 -6.93
C HIS A 90 -7.95 8.41 -5.93
N TYR A 91 -6.95 7.61 -6.29
CA TYR A 91 -5.71 7.45 -5.53
C TYR A 91 -4.53 7.91 -6.38
N GLN A 92 -3.74 8.83 -5.85
CA GLN A 92 -2.58 9.39 -6.52
C GLN A 92 -1.32 9.14 -5.70
N CYS A 93 -0.30 8.52 -6.29
CA CYS A 93 1.03 8.45 -5.66
C CYS A 93 1.64 9.84 -5.60
N VAL A 94 2.05 10.26 -4.40
CA VAL A 94 2.74 11.52 -4.17
C VAL A 94 4.23 11.26 -4.27
N LEU A 95 4.84 11.76 -5.35
CA LEU A 95 6.27 11.76 -5.52
C LEU A 95 6.84 13.00 -4.82
N GLN A 96 7.93 12.83 -4.08
CA GLN A 96 8.67 13.99 -3.59
C GLN A 96 9.36 14.67 -4.79
N SER A 97 9.08 15.95 -5.00
CA SER A 97 9.52 16.70 -6.19
C SER A 97 11.03 16.82 -6.41
N ASP A 98 11.86 16.43 -5.43
CA ASP A 98 13.32 16.58 -5.50
C ASP A 98 14.08 15.27 -5.79
N GLY A 99 13.40 14.15 -6.08
CA GLY A 99 14.07 12.85 -6.24
C GLY A 99 14.78 12.36 -4.97
N LEU A 100 14.59 13.07 -3.85
CA LEU A 100 15.02 12.66 -2.52
C LEU A 100 13.87 11.85 -1.90
N PRO A 101 14.16 10.73 -1.22
CA PRO A 101 13.13 9.95 -0.54
C PRO A 101 12.42 10.81 0.51
N LEU A 102 11.10 10.61 0.65
CA LEU A 102 10.25 11.19 1.71
C LEU A 102 11.03 11.17 3.02
N ARG A 103 11.47 12.35 3.48
CA ARG A 103 12.37 12.45 4.63
C ARG A 103 11.71 11.72 5.81
N ARG A 104 12.29 10.56 6.15
CA ARG A 104 11.92 9.59 7.20
C ARG A 104 11.38 10.20 8.50
N ARG A 105 11.82 11.42 8.85
CA ARG A 105 11.33 12.22 9.98
C ARG A 105 9.82 12.54 9.95
N ALA A 106 9.21 12.75 8.79
CA ALA A 106 7.78 13.09 8.71
C ALA A 106 6.90 11.89 9.08
N VAL A 107 7.31 10.70 8.63
CA VAL A 107 6.63 9.43 8.88
C VAL A 107 6.77 9.04 10.35
N ARG A 108 7.96 9.21 10.93
CA ARG A 108 8.21 9.00 12.37
C ARG A 108 7.25 9.79 13.26
N LYS A 109 7.07 11.08 12.98
CA LYS A 109 6.16 11.94 13.75
C LYS A 109 4.69 11.55 13.64
N ALA A 110 4.33 10.85 12.55
CA ALA A 110 2.97 10.40 12.30
C ALA A 110 2.70 9.00 12.88
N LEU A 111 3.72 8.14 12.98
CA LEU A 111 3.66 6.84 13.66
C LEU A 111 3.70 6.93 15.20
N GLU A 112 4.23 8.02 15.75
CA GLU A 112 4.33 8.27 17.20
C GLU A 112 3.05 8.89 17.82
N ARG A 113 1.94 9.00 17.07
CA ARG A 113 0.64 9.50 17.53
C ARG A 113 -0.38 8.38 17.71
#